data_AF-A0A7X3GEV2-F1
#
_entry.id   AF-A0A7X3GEV2-F1
#
_cell.length_a   1.000
_cell.length_b   1.000
_cell.length_c   1.000
_cell.angle_alpha   90.00
_cell.angle_beta   90.00
_cell.angle_gamma   90.00
#
_symmetry.space_group_name_H-M   'P 1'
#
loop_
_entity.id
_entity.type
_entity.pdbx_description
1 polymer ?
#
loop_
_entity_poly.entity_id
_entity_poly.type
_entity_poly.pdbx_seq_one_letter_code
_entity_poly.pdbx_strand_id
1 'polypeptide(L)'
;MVGSNNKLVFKRWRRRAVTGPKRASHAIGGKLWWLSFAGGIALGVSLLIAGIGHPASSRDGLQQDNGTASSLHPAPRTIVTSGKAISNKQSNVAIQNNPQEQKLAPGSSTMAPDHPEASNATGQSDKPYSGLEKLRVHVYLSNESRVETVPLELYVRGVLAGEMPVDFELEALKAQAIAARTYIVRRLLEKDRSGVPGSKADVTDTVNHQVYVPLKELVDRWPAGEEREATLGKLTRAVEETQGLVLTYQGEPIEAAFFSTSNGYTENAEDYWQLSVPYLRSVASPWDETVSPRYKQAVQIGEKELYRRLGVKDDGKAPRVLELTDGRRVKSVVIGGETFTGREVREKLGLASSEFSWTIQDGVAEITTYGMGHGIGMSQWGADGMAKEGAAAEQILLHYYTGVKLEQASKLLTAAMDS
;
A
#
# COMPACT_ATOMS: atom_id res chain seq x y z
N MET A 1 -16.03 -59.06 57.79
CA MET A 1 -16.44 -60.12 56.83
C MET A 1 -17.60 -59.59 56.00
N VAL A 2 -17.66 -60.02 54.75
CA VAL A 2 -18.43 -59.50 53.60
C VAL A 2 -19.96 -59.50 53.79
N GLY A 3 -20.65 -58.54 53.16
CA GLY A 3 -22.08 -58.60 52.78
C GLY A 3 -22.43 -57.36 51.94
N SER A 4 -22.50 -57.43 50.60
CA SER A 4 -23.60 -57.88 49.73
C SER A 4 -24.89 -57.03 49.82
N ASN A 5 -25.24 -56.31 48.75
CA ASN A 5 -26.31 -56.69 47.80
C ASN A 5 -26.85 -55.53 46.95
N ASN A 6 -27.09 -55.87 45.68
CA ASN A 6 -27.86 -55.17 44.65
C ASN A 6 -29.27 -54.72 45.10
N LYS A 7 -29.76 -53.61 44.51
CA LYS A 7 -31.01 -53.57 43.71
C LYS A 7 -31.25 -52.22 43.01
N LEU A 8 -31.71 -52.32 41.77
CA LEU A 8 -32.19 -51.28 40.87
C LEU A 8 -33.67 -50.88 41.15
N VAL A 9 -34.10 -49.72 40.61
CA VAL A 9 -35.42 -49.37 40.00
C VAL A 9 -36.23 -48.17 40.58
N PHE A 10 -36.15 -47.04 39.83
CA PHE A 10 -37.20 -46.13 39.27
C PHE A 10 -37.87 -44.91 39.97
N LYS A 11 -38.01 -43.87 39.10
CA LYS A 11 -38.96 -42.71 38.95
C LYS A 11 -38.61 -41.36 39.62
N ARG A 12 -38.10 -40.34 38.87
CA ARG A 12 -38.72 -39.33 37.94
C ARG A 12 -39.43 -38.19 38.74
N TRP A 13 -38.95 -36.93 38.73
CA TRP A 13 -39.34 -35.89 37.75
C TRP A 13 -38.48 -34.60 37.78
N ARG A 14 -38.01 -34.20 36.58
CA ARG A 14 -37.78 -32.88 35.95
C ARG A 14 -37.57 -31.59 36.80
N ARG A 15 -36.52 -30.82 36.44
CA ARG A 15 -36.63 -29.58 35.61
C ARG A 15 -35.32 -29.35 34.81
N ARG A 16 -35.49 -29.02 33.53
CA ARG A 16 -34.45 -28.65 32.56
C ARG A 16 -34.05 -27.18 32.78
N ALA A 17 -32.76 -26.88 32.73
CA ALA A 17 -32.26 -25.59 32.25
C ALA A 17 -31.35 -25.89 31.05
N VAL A 18 -31.73 -25.35 29.90
CA VAL A 18 -31.02 -25.45 28.62
C VAL A 18 -29.93 -24.39 28.64
N THR A 19 -28.66 -24.78 28.60
CA THR A 19 -27.55 -23.87 28.28
C THR A 19 -27.10 -24.16 26.85
N GLY A 20 -27.26 -23.17 25.98
CA GLY A 20 -26.80 -23.23 24.59
C GLY A 20 -25.27 -23.27 24.50
N PRO A 21 -24.70 -23.79 23.40
CA PRO A 21 -23.26 -23.86 23.24
C PRO A 21 -22.68 -22.45 23.03
N LYS A 22 -21.68 -22.12 23.84
CA LYS A 22 -20.82 -20.95 23.67
C LYS A 22 -20.14 -21.04 22.30
N ARG A 23 -20.32 -20.00 21.47
CA ARG A 23 -19.54 -19.81 20.23
C ARG A 23 -18.07 -19.64 20.63
N ALA A 24 -17.26 -20.65 20.32
CA ALA A 24 -15.81 -20.54 20.32
C ALA A 24 -15.40 -19.78 19.05
N SER A 25 -15.03 -18.51 19.20
CA SER A 25 -14.34 -17.73 18.18
C SER A 25 -13.00 -18.41 17.89
N HIS A 26 -12.95 -19.19 16.82
CA HIS A 26 -11.70 -19.72 16.30
C HIS A 26 -10.97 -18.58 15.57
N ALA A 27 -9.92 -18.06 16.19
CA ALA A 27 -8.91 -17.26 15.52
C ALA A 27 -8.11 -18.19 14.60
N ILE A 28 -8.57 -18.33 13.35
CA ILE A 28 -7.86 -19.08 12.31
C ILE A 28 -6.99 -18.09 11.53
N GLY A 29 -5.66 -18.21 11.68
CA GLY A 29 -4.77 -18.14 10.53
C GLY A 29 -4.29 -16.78 9.98
N GLY A 30 -4.18 -15.72 10.77
CA GLY A 30 -3.62 -14.42 10.29
C GLY A 30 -2.09 -14.36 10.08
N LYS A 31 -1.35 -15.48 10.12
CA LYS A 31 0.13 -15.47 10.24
C LYS A 31 0.93 -15.51 8.94
N LEU A 32 0.32 -15.70 7.77
CA LEU A 32 1.08 -15.99 6.53
C LEU A 32 1.02 -14.92 5.42
N TRP A 33 0.34 -13.80 5.63
CA TRP A 33 0.02 -12.87 4.53
C TRP A 33 1.14 -11.88 4.15
N TRP A 34 2.21 -11.71 4.93
CA TRP A 34 3.00 -10.47 4.84
C TRP A 34 4.52 -10.59 4.98
N LEU A 35 5.09 -11.81 4.90
CA LEU A 35 6.55 -11.97 5.03
C LEU A 35 7.34 -11.51 3.79
N SER A 36 6.67 -11.09 2.72
CA SER A 36 7.34 -10.88 1.42
C SER A 36 7.78 -9.44 1.13
N PHE A 37 7.36 -8.40 1.86
CA PHE A 37 7.59 -7.00 1.46
C PHE A 37 8.98 -6.39 1.76
N ALA A 38 10.01 -7.21 1.94
CA ALA A 38 11.36 -6.75 2.27
C ALA A 38 12.25 -6.41 1.06
N GLY A 39 11.96 -6.87 -0.15
CA GLY A 39 12.81 -6.56 -1.31
C GLY A 39 12.13 -6.93 -2.62
N GLY A 40 11.97 -5.95 -3.51
CA GLY A 40 11.39 -6.27 -4.82
C GLY A 40 10.91 -5.13 -5.71
N ILE A 41 11.28 -3.86 -5.53
CA ILE A 41 11.10 -2.88 -6.62
C ILE A 41 12.38 -2.08 -6.76
N ALA A 42 13.31 -2.62 -7.54
CA ALA A 42 14.49 -1.92 -8.03
C ALA A 42 15.05 -2.71 -9.22
N LEU A 43 14.36 -2.73 -10.36
CA LEU A 43 14.92 -3.14 -11.66
C LEU A 43 13.92 -2.79 -12.77
N GLY A 44 13.86 -1.52 -13.16
CA GLY A 44 12.94 -1.08 -14.21
C GLY A 44 13.02 0.40 -14.56
N VAL A 45 14.23 0.98 -14.54
CA VAL A 45 14.45 2.34 -15.07
C VAL A 45 15.50 2.22 -16.17
N SER A 46 15.04 2.03 -17.39
CA SER A 46 15.88 2.15 -18.58
C SER A 46 15.90 3.62 -19.01
N LEU A 47 17.08 4.24 -18.97
CA LEU A 47 17.34 5.58 -19.50
C LEU A 47 17.25 5.58 -21.03
N LEU A 48 16.27 6.28 -21.59
CA LEU A 48 16.29 6.75 -22.98
C LEU A 48 16.51 8.27 -22.96
N ILE A 49 17.79 8.68 -22.99
CA ILE A 49 18.16 10.05 -23.34
C ILE A 49 18.21 10.12 -24.87
N ALA A 50 17.09 10.52 -25.48
CA ALA A 50 17.08 10.95 -26.87
C ALA A 50 17.52 12.43 -26.93
N GLY A 51 18.65 12.67 -27.58
CA GLY A 51 19.26 13.98 -27.73
C GLY A 51 18.40 14.94 -28.54
N ILE A 52 18.20 16.13 -27.99
CA ILE A 52 17.84 17.31 -28.77
C ILE A 52 19.01 18.27 -28.64
N GLY A 53 19.81 18.34 -29.71
CA GLY A 53 20.84 19.35 -29.87
C GLY A 53 20.22 20.74 -29.96
N HIS A 54 20.82 21.71 -29.28
CA HIS A 54 20.68 23.13 -29.60
C HIS A 54 22.09 23.73 -29.72
N PRO A 55 22.32 24.62 -30.70
CA PRO A 55 23.66 25.08 -31.04
C PRO A 55 24.13 26.17 -30.07
N ALA A 56 25.46 26.17 -29.88
CA ALA A 56 26.20 27.19 -29.17
C ALA A 56 26.11 28.56 -29.86
N SER A 57 25.98 29.61 -29.05
CA SER A 57 26.43 30.95 -29.40
C SER A 57 27.09 31.62 -28.19
N SER A 58 27.93 32.59 -28.48
CA SER A 58 29.18 32.93 -27.82
C SER A 58 29.11 34.08 -26.81
N ARG A 59 30.07 34.06 -25.87
CA ARG A 59 30.83 35.17 -25.24
C ARG A 59 30.10 36.41 -24.70
N ASP A 60 30.22 36.60 -23.39
CA ASP A 60 30.90 37.72 -22.66
C ASP A 60 30.43 37.60 -21.19
N GLY A 61 31.26 37.53 -20.15
CA GLY A 61 32.39 38.39 -19.83
C GLY A 61 31.89 39.58 -19.01
N LEU A 62 31.65 39.42 -17.70
CA LEU A 62 31.74 40.48 -16.68
C LEU A 62 31.61 39.91 -15.25
N GLN A 63 32.28 40.61 -14.33
CA GLN A 63 32.79 40.15 -13.05
C GLN A 63 32.12 40.90 -11.89
N GLN A 64 31.93 40.18 -10.77
CA GLN A 64 31.71 40.63 -9.37
C GLN A 64 30.48 41.49 -9.03
N ASP A 65 29.67 41.02 -8.06
CA ASP A 65 29.74 41.63 -6.73
C ASP A 65 29.19 40.73 -5.59
N ASN A 66 29.75 40.93 -4.40
CA ASN A 66 29.47 40.22 -3.15
C ASN A 66 28.15 40.66 -2.50
N GLY A 67 27.45 39.73 -1.85
CA GLY A 67 26.29 40.03 -1.02
C GLY A 67 26.00 38.94 0.01
N THR A 68 26.64 39.06 1.16
CA THR A 68 26.38 38.31 2.41
C THR A 68 24.94 38.49 2.88
N ALA A 69 24.26 37.38 3.24
CA ALA A 69 23.16 37.40 4.19
C ALA A 69 23.15 36.11 5.01
N SER A 70 23.54 36.28 6.27
CA SER A 70 23.50 35.31 7.35
C SER A 70 22.09 35.28 7.92
N SER A 71 21.48 34.11 8.11
CA SER A 71 20.37 33.94 9.06
C SER A 71 20.45 32.58 9.73
N LEU A 72 20.99 32.61 10.95
CA LEU A 72 20.91 31.60 11.99
C LEU A 72 19.45 31.33 12.37
N HIS A 73 19.07 30.06 12.57
CA HIS A 73 18.18 29.61 13.65
C HIS A 73 18.18 28.06 13.77
N PRO A 74 17.78 27.49 14.92
CA PRO A 74 18.63 26.55 15.66
C PRO A 74 18.26 25.07 15.53
N ALA A 75 19.21 24.24 15.97
CA ALA A 75 19.15 22.78 16.09
C ALA A 75 17.97 22.27 16.95
N PRO A 76 17.36 21.11 16.61
CA PRO A 76 16.44 20.44 17.51
C PRO A 76 17.19 19.75 18.66
N ARG A 77 16.72 20.04 19.87
CA ARG A 77 17.19 19.47 21.14
C ARG A 77 16.79 18.00 21.28
N THR A 78 17.72 17.22 21.81
CA THR A 78 17.56 15.90 22.42
C THR A 78 16.42 15.89 23.44
N ILE A 79 15.49 14.94 23.34
CA ILE A 79 14.54 14.63 24.42
C ILE A 79 14.79 13.20 24.91
N VAL A 80 15.33 13.11 26.11
CA VAL A 80 15.24 11.96 27.01
C VAL A 80 14.51 12.47 28.25
N THR A 81 13.39 11.85 28.64
CA THR A 81 13.08 11.43 30.02
C THR A 81 11.66 10.89 30.16
N SER A 82 11.59 9.66 30.69
CA SER A 82 10.68 9.11 31.71
C SER A 82 9.43 9.90 32.14
N GLY A 83 8.29 9.20 32.17
CA GLY A 83 6.99 9.75 32.54
C GLY A 83 6.68 9.88 34.03
N LYS A 84 5.59 10.61 34.31
CA LYS A 84 4.62 10.33 35.37
C LYS A 84 3.32 11.10 35.13
N ALA A 85 2.20 10.41 35.32
CA ALA A 85 0.84 10.92 35.16
C ALA A 85 0.43 11.93 36.24
N ILE A 86 -0.34 12.96 35.87
CA ILE A 86 -1.22 13.71 36.78
C ILE A 86 -2.54 14.03 36.06
N SER A 87 -3.63 13.89 36.80
CA SER A 87 -5.04 13.93 36.43
C SER A 87 -5.66 15.35 36.54
N ASN A 88 -6.75 15.54 35.79
CA ASN A 88 -7.91 16.42 36.01
C ASN A 88 -7.74 17.96 35.93
N LYS A 89 -8.46 18.60 35.00
CA LYS A 89 -9.75 19.26 35.30
C LYS A 89 -10.42 19.86 34.06
N GLN A 90 -11.74 19.66 34.02
CA GLN A 90 -12.72 20.32 33.17
C GLN A 90 -12.65 21.85 33.25
N SER A 91 -12.90 22.53 32.14
CA SER A 91 -13.57 23.83 32.16
C SER A 91 -14.54 23.92 30.98
N ASN A 92 -15.83 24.02 31.34
CA ASN A 92 -16.92 24.46 30.49
C ASN A 92 -16.74 25.94 30.17
N VAL A 93 -16.94 26.33 28.91
CA VAL A 93 -17.53 27.63 28.58
C VAL A 93 -18.55 27.42 27.47
N ALA A 94 -19.81 27.59 27.84
CA ALA A 94 -20.92 27.78 26.94
C ALA A 94 -21.01 29.28 26.59
N ILE A 95 -21.21 29.62 25.31
CA ILE A 95 -21.87 30.86 24.92
C ILE A 95 -23.02 30.54 23.96
N GLN A 96 -24.11 31.24 24.24
CA GLN A 96 -25.48 31.09 23.83
C GLN A 96 -25.77 31.31 22.34
N ASN A 97 -26.79 30.55 21.91
CA ASN A 97 -27.68 30.68 20.77
C ASN A 97 -28.18 32.11 20.49
N ASN A 98 -28.45 32.41 19.21
CA ASN A 98 -29.80 32.83 18.79
C ASN A 98 -30.05 32.46 17.31
N PRO A 99 -31.28 32.03 16.92
CA PRO A 99 -31.57 31.40 15.64
C PRO A 99 -32.29 32.33 14.65
N GLN A 100 -32.21 32.00 13.36
CA GLN A 100 -33.16 32.41 12.34
C GLN A 100 -33.63 31.15 11.60
N GLU A 101 -34.79 30.63 12.01
CA GLU A 101 -35.60 29.71 11.21
C GLU A 101 -36.20 30.50 10.02
N GLN A 102 -36.09 29.95 8.81
CA GLN A 102 -37.17 30.08 7.84
C GLN A 102 -37.64 28.68 7.43
N LYS A 103 -38.89 28.44 7.81
CA LYS A 103 -39.68 27.23 7.70
C LYS A 103 -40.57 27.41 6.48
N LEU A 104 -40.42 26.55 5.47
CA LEU A 104 -41.45 26.31 4.47
C LEU A 104 -41.58 24.78 4.30
N ALA A 105 -42.79 24.29 4.52
CA ALA A 105 -43.25 22.93 4.26
C ALA A 105 -44.62 23.05 3.56
N PRO A 106 -45.27 21.95 3.15
CA PRO A 106 -44.86 21.04 2.09
C PRO A 106 -45.94 20.96 0.99
N GLY A 107 -45.53 20.82 -0.28
CA GLY A 107 -46.43 20.62 -1.41
C GLY A 107 -46.50 19.16 -1.83
N SER A 108 -47.60 18.50 -1.51
CA SER A 108 -48.03 17.21 -2.07
C SER A 108 -48.49 17.40 -3.51
N SER A 109 -47.96 16.63 -4.45
CA SER A 109 -48.64 16.30 -5.70
C SER A 109 -48.09 14.99 -6.25
N THR A 110 -48.86 13.94 -6.04
CA THR A 110 -48.92 12.72 -6.85
C THR A 110 -48.94 13.04 -8.34
N MET A 111 -48.12 12.36 -9.15
CA MET A 111 -48.48 11.77 -10.45
C MET A 111 -47.34 10.87 -10.93
N ALA A 112 -47.65 9.58 -11.10
CA ALA A 112 -46.87 8.65 -11.91
C ALA A 112 -47.02 9.02 -13.39
N PRO A 113 -46.06 8.60 -14.24
CA PRO A 113 -46.50 7.95 -15.47
C PRO A 113 -45.70 6.69 -15.79
N ASP A 114 -46.47 5.63 -16.02
CA ASP A 114 -46.42 4.73 -17.17
C ASP A 114 -45.06 4.26 -17.70
N HIS A 115 -44.87 2.94 -17.55
CA HIS A 115 -44.11 2.11 -18.48
C HIS A 115 -44.54 2.34 -19.93
N PRO A 116 -43.60 2.45 -20.87
CA PRO A 116 -43.78 1.93 -22.20
C PRO A 116 -43.01 0.62 -22.35
N GLU A 117 -43.72 -0.37 -22.87
CA GLU A 117 -43.22 -1.64 -23.35
C GLU A 117 -42.06 -1.51 -24.34
N ALA A 118 -41.29 -2.59 -24.39
CA ALA A 118 -40.15 -2.81 -25.26
C ALA A 118 -40.40 -2.45 -26.73
N SER A 119 -39.46 -1.72 -27.32
CA SER A 119 -39.21 -1.79 -28.75
C SER A 119 -37.75 -2.18 -28.99
N ASN A 120 -37.59 -3.34 -29.61
CA ASN A 120 -36.33 -3.81 -30.17
C ASN A 120 -35.94 -2.90 -31.34
N ALA A 121 -34.83 -2.19 -31.22
CA ALA A 121 -34.09 -1.69 -32.38
C ALA A 121 -32.60 -1.75 -32.05
N THR A 122 -31.93 -2.69 -32.71
CA THR A 122 -30.49 -2.95 -32.72
C THR A 122 -29.71 -1.69 -33.09
N GLY A 123 -29.12 -1.04 -32.09
CA GLY A 123 -28.04 -0.07 -32.24
C GLY A 123 -26.84 -0.57 -31.46
N GLN A 124 -25.91 -1.22 -32.15
CA GLN A 124 -24.63 -1.65 -31.59
C GLN A 124 -23.79 -0.38 -31.38
N SER A 125 -23.95 0.26 -30.22
CA SER A 125 -23.04 1.31 -29.79
C SER A 125 -21.71 0.66 -29.44
N ASP A 126 -20.65 0.98 -30.18
CA ASP A 126 -19.28 0.58 -29.87
C ASP A 126 -18.97 0.88 -28.40
N LYS A 127 -18.85 -0.17 -27.58
CA LYS A 127 -18.38 -0.01 -26.20
C LYS A 127 -16.93 0.50 -26.26
N PRO A 128 -16.56 1.55 -25.51
CA PRO A 128 -15.20 2.13 -25.50
C PRO A 128 -14.09 1.22 -24.93
N TYR A 129 -14.39 -0.06 -24.72
CA TYR A 129 -13.50 -1.10 -24.17
C TYR A 129 -12.92 -2.05 -25.24
N SER A 130 -13.19 -1.81 -26.53
CA SER A 130 -12.78 -2.70 -27.61
C SER A 130 -11.25 -2.84 -27.69
N GLY A 131 -10.70 -3.90 -27.10
CA GLY A 131 -9.27 -4.22 -27.12
C GLY A 131 -8.75 -4.74 -25.77
N LEU A 132 -9.14 -4.12 -24.66
CA LEU A 132 -8.68 -4.49 -23.32
C LEU A 132 -9.09 -5.92 -22.93
N GLU A 133 -10.28 -6.36 -23.32
CA GLU A 133 -10.78 -7.73 -23.07
C GLU A 133 -9.94 -8.81 -23.76
N LYS A 134 -9.23 -8.44 -24.84
CA LYS A 134 -8.31 -9.31 -25.58
C LYS A 134 -6.91 -9.30 -24.99
N LEU A 135 -6.56 -8.30 -24.17
CA LEU A 135 -5.24 -8.21 -23.57
C LEU A 135 -5.02 -9.40 -22.62
N ARG A 136 -3.85 -10.01 -22.75
CA ARG A 136 -3.42 -11.15 -21.95
C ARG A 136 -2.11 -10.83 -21.27
N VAL A 137 -2.02 -11.22 -20.01
CA VAL A 137 -0.82 -11.12 -19.17
C VAL A 137 -0.24 -12.52 -19.01
N HIS A 138 1.06 -12.64 -19.27
CA HIS A 138 1.83 -13.87 -19.10
C HIS A 138 2.53 -13.79 -17.73
N VAL A 139 2.06 -14.54 -16.76
CA VAL A 139 2.59 -14.54 -15.39
C VAL A 139 3.47 -15.77 -15.20
N TYR A 140 4.72 -15.56 -14.78
CA TYR A 140 5.59 -16.64 -14.35
C TYR A 140 5.26 -17.03 -12.90
N LEU A 141 4.77 -18.25 -12.70
CA LEU A 141 4.46 -18.81 -11.38
C LEU A 141 5.72 -19.46 -10.80
N SER A 142 6.35 -18.79 -9.84
CA SER A 142 7.70 -19.10 -9.38
C SER A 142 7.81 -20.49 -8.76
N ASN A 143 6.80 -20.90 -7.99
CA ASN A 143 6.77 -22.23 -7.35
C ASN A 143 6.55 -23.38 -8.33
N GLU A 144 5.88 -23.12 -9.46
CA GLU A 144 5.55 -24.13 -10.47
C GLU A 144 6.52 -24.10 -11.66
N SER A 145 7.37 -23.07 -11.75
CA SER A 145 8.27 -22.84 -12.88
C SER A 145 7.56 -22.87 -14.25
N ARG A 146 6.32 -22.39 -14.31
CA ARG A 146 5.51 -22.32 -15.54
C ARG A 146 4.93 -20.93 -15.77
N VAL A 147 4.52 -20.67 -17.00
CA VAL A 147 3.82 -19.44 -17.38
C VAL A 147 2.31 -19.71 -17.43
N GLU A 148 1.54 -18.87 -16.75
CA GLU A 148 0.09 -18.80 -16.87
C GLU A 148 -0.27 -17.61 -17.77
N THR A 149 -1.28 -17.75 -18.63
CA THR A 149 -1.77 -16.66 -19.48
C THR A 149 -3.19 -16.31 -19.08
N VAL A 150 -3.40 -15.08 -18.62
CA VAL A 150 -4.67 -14.63 -18.04
C VAL A 150 -5.16 -13.32 -18.67
N PRO A 151 -6.48 -13.10 -18.80
CA PRO A 151 -7.04 -11.78 -19.11
C PRO A 151 -6.57 -10.71 -18.13
N LEU A 152 -6.36 -9.47 -18.63
CA LEU A 152 -5.90 -8.33 -17.82
C LEU A 152 -6.70 -8.17 -16.51
N GLU A 153 -8.03 -8.14 -16.59
CA GLU A 153 -8.86 -7.91 -15.39
C GLU A 153 -8.83 -9.10 -14.41
N LEU A 154 -8.62 -10.32 -14.92
CA LEU A 154 -8.40 -11.49 -14.05
C LEU A 154 -7.03 -11.45 -13.36
N TYR A 155 -6.01 -10.95 -14.06
CA TYR A 155 -4.70 -10.67 -13.45
C TYR A 155 -4.82 -9.64 -12.32
N VAL A 156 -5.47 -8.50 -12.58
CA VAL A 156 -5.66 -7.43 -11.58
C VAL A 156 -6.40 -7.95 -10.35
N ARG A 157 -7.43 -8.80 -10.53
CA ARG A 157 -8.13 -9.44 -9.41
C ARG A 157 -7.21 -10.37 -8.59
N GLY A 158 -6.36 -11.14 -9.27
CA GLY A 158 -5.36 -12.00 -8.62
C GLY A 158 -4.32 -11.22 -7.84
N VAL A 159 -3.90 -10.05 -8.35
CA VAL A 159 -3.01 -9.12 -7.64
C VAL A 159 -3.70 -8.53 -6.41
N LEU A 160 -4.93 -8.04 -6.55
CA LEU A 160 -5.70 -7.49 -5.42
C LEU A 160 -5.77 -8.45 -4.24
N ALA A 161 -6.04 -9.72 -4.54
CA ALA A 161 -6.16 -10.77 -3.54
C ALA A 161 -4.83 -11.20 -2.92
N GLY A 162 -3.70 -10.88 -3.57
CA GLY A 162 -2.35 -11.11 -3.07
C GLY A 162 -1.79 -9.93 -2.26
N GLU A 163 -2.16 -8.71 -2.65
CA GLU A 163 -1.50 -7.49 -2.17
C GLU A 163 -2.24 -6.76 -1.03
N MET A 164 -3.57 -6.85 -0.97
CA MET A 164 -4.38 -6.05 -0.07
C MET A 164 -5.37 -6.93 0.73
N PRO A 165 -5.56 -6.71 2.05
CA PRO A 165 -6.58 -7.43 2.80
C PRO A 165 -7.96 -7.18 2.19
N VAL A 166 -8.73 -8.24 1.97
CA VAL A 166 -10.09 -8.11 1.41
C VAL A 166 -11.05 -7.31 2.33
N ASP A 167 -10.75 -7.25 3.62
CA ASP A 167 -11.53 -6.50 4.59
C ASP A 167 -11.35 -4.98 4.47
N PHE A 168 -10.34 -4.51 3.73
CA PHE A 168 -10.17 -3.08 3.45
C PHE A 168 -11.37 -2.49 2.72
N GLU A 169 -11.60 -1.20 2.89
CA GLU A 169 -12.73 -0.50 2.26
C GLU A 169 -12.71 -0.64 0.73
N LEU A 170 -13.90 -0.66 0.13
CA LEU A 170 -14.05 -0.88 -1.32
C LEU A 170 -13.28 0.15 -2.14
N GLU A 171 -13.28 1.42 -1.71
CA GLU A 171 -12.55 2.50 -2.40
C GLU A 171 -11.03 2.32 -2.33
N ALA A 172 -10.49 1.74 -1.25
CA ALA A 172 -9.08 1.38 -1.16
C ALA A 172 -8.72 0.22 -2.10
N LEU A 173 -9.59 -0.81 -2.19
CA LEU A 173 -9.43 -1.91 -3.14
C LEU A 173 -9.49 -1.42 -4.59
N LYS A 174 -10.39 -0.48 -4.90
CA LYS A 174 -10.48 0.19 -6.22
C LYS A 174 -9.19 0.97 -6.54
N ALA A 175 -8.66 1.73 -5.59
CA ALA A 175 -7.40 2.45 -5.77
C ALA A 175 -6.25 1.48 -6.06
N GLN A 176 -6.17 0.36 -5.33
CA GLN A 176 -5.20 -0.71 -5.59
C GLN A 176 -5.40 -1.35 -6.97
N ALA A 177 -6.64 -1.52 -7.43
CA ALA A 177 -6.92 -2.13 -8.73
C ALA A 177 -6.41 -1.25 -9.87
N ILE A 178 -6.62 0.06 -9.78
CA ILE A 178 -6.12 1.05 -10.73
C ILE A 178 -4.59 1.08 -10.72
N ALA A 179 -3.95 1.09 -9.53
CA ALA A 179 -2.49 1.06 -9.42
C ALA A 179 -1.89 -0.24 -10.02
N ALA A 180 -2.45 -1.39 -9.69
CA ALA A 180 -2.04 -2.69 -10.23
C ALA A 180 -2.20 -2.75 -11.76
N ARG A 181 -3.33 -2.28 -12.28
CA ARG A 181 -3.58 -2.20 -13.73
C ARG A 181 -2.59 -1.27 -14.42
N THR A 182 -2.30 -0.12 -13.83
CA THR A 182 -1.32 0.85 -14.37
C THR A 182 0.05 0.22 -14.52
N TYR A 183 0.53 -0.46 -13.47
CA TYR A 183 1.81 -1.16 -13.47
C TYR A 183 1.93 -2.16 -14.63
N ILE A 184 0.95 -3.05 -14.78
CA ILE A 184 1.03 -4.08 -15.83
C ILE A 184 0.85 -3.49 -17.23
N VAL A 185 -0.03 -2.50 -17.40
CA VAL A 185 -0.21 -1.82 -18.70
C VAL A 185 1.07 -1.13 -19.12
N ARG A 186 1.76 -0.43 -18.20
CA ARG A 186 3.07 0.18 -18.46
C ARG A 186 4.08 -0.85 -18.94
N ARG A 187 4.27 -1.95 -18.21
CA ARG A 187 5.22 -3.01 -18.60
C ARG A 187 4.90 -3.67 -19.93
N LEU A 188 3.62 -3.80 -20.28
CA LEU A 188 3.21 -4.33 -21.57
C LEU A 188 3.56 -3.35 -22.71
N LEU A 189 3.29 -2.06 -22.53
CA LEU A 189 3.60 -1.01 -23.51
C LEU A 189 5.11 -0.83 -23.71
N GLU A 190 5.88 -0.78 -22.62
CA GLU A 190 7.34 -0.66 -22.65
C GLU A 190 8.04 -1.97 -23.09
N LYS A 191 7.28 -3.07 -23.24
CA LYS A 191 7.82 -4.42 -23.45
C LYS A 191 8.86 -4.79 -22.39
N ASP A 192 8.68 -4.28 -21.18
CA ASP A 192 9.59 -4.52 -20.06
C ASP A 192 9.41 -5.95 -19.53
N ARG A 193 10.51 -6.70 -19.56
CA ARG A 193 10.60 -8.10 -19.12
C ARG A 193 11.72 -8.27 -18.09
N SER A 194 12.19 -7.16 -17.51
CA SER A 194 13.18 -7.15 -16.43
C SER A 194 12.71 -8.05 -15.28
N GLY A 195 13.64 -8.72 -14.60
CA GLY A 195 13.31 -9.54 -13.41
C GLY A 195 12.55 -10.85 -13.68
N VAL A 196 12.19 -11.16 -14.93
CA VAL A 196 11.47 -12.40 -15.27
C VAL A 196 12.44 -13.50 -15.75
N PRO A 197 12.40 -14.71 -15.16
CA PRO A 197 13.21 -15.84 -15.63
C PRO A 197 12.92 -16.21 -17.08
N GLY A 198 13.96 -16.25 -17.91
CA GLY A 198 13.89 -16.70 -19.30
C GLY A 198 13.10 -15.80 -20.26
N SER A 199 12.68 -14.60 -19.83
CA SER A 199 12.01 -13.56 -20.64
C SER A 199 10.76 -14.01 -21.42
N LYS A 200 10.10 -15.10 -21.00
CA LYS A 200 8.88 -15.64 -21.64
C LYS A 200 7.58 -15.17 -20.98
N ALA A 201 7.67 -14.35 -19.95
CA ALA A 201 6.53 -13.84 -19.21
C ALA A 201 6.70 -12.34 -18.95
N ASP A 202 5.60 -11.64 -18.70
CA ASP A 202 5.54 -10.20 -18.52
C ASP A 202 5.96 -9.79 -17.10
N VAL A 203 5.59 -10.63 -16.13
CA VAL A 203 5.79 -10.45 -14.68
C VAL A 203 5.95 -11.81 -13.97
N THR A 204 6.44 -11.78 -12.73
CA THR A 204 6.37 -12.92 -11.79
C THR A 204 5.23 -12.76 -10.79
N ASP A 205 4.90 -13.83 -10.08
CA ASP A 205 3.92 -13.90 -8.99
C ASP A 205 4.46 -13.44 -7.61
N THR A 206 5.62 -12.78 -7.59
CA THR A 206 6.33 -12.40 -6.38
C THR A 206 6.44 -10.89 -6.22
N VAL A 207 6.86 -10.46 -5.04
CA VAL A 207 7.12 -9.05 -4.71
C VAL A 207 8.15 -8.34 -5.60
N ASN A 208 8.91 -9.07 -6.42
CA ASN A 208 9.77 -8.49 -7.45
C ASN A 208 8.97 -7.72 -8.52
N HIS A 209 7.70 -8.06 -8.67
CA HIS A 209 6.75 -7.37 -9.53
C HIS A 209 5.51 -7.00 -8.71
N GLN A 210 4.57 -7.94 -8.60
CA GLN A 210 3.37 -7.87 -7.76
C GLN A 210 3.02 -9.29 -7.32
N VAL A 211 2.56 -9.45 -6.08
CA VAL A 211 2.06 -10.72 -5.57
C VAL A 211 0.79 -11.05 -6.33
N TYR A 212 0.87 -12.03 -7.22
CA TYR A 212 -0.26 -12.54 -7.97
C TYR A 212 -0.68 -13.89 -7.42
N VAL A 213 -1.98 -14.04 -7.17
CA VAL A 213 -2.55 -15.30 -6.73
C VAL A 213 -3.43 -15.87 -7.84
N PRO A 214 -3.13 -17.09 -8.34
CA PRO A 214 -4.00 -17.76 -9.30
C PRO A 214 -5.42 -17.92 -8.75
N LEU A 215 -6.42 -17.66 -9.59
CA LEU A 215 -7.82 -17.69 -9.15
C LEU A 215 -8.23 -19.03 -8.53
N LYS A 216 -7.67 -20.14 -9.03
CA LYS A 216 -7.92 -21.47 -8.47
C LYS A 216 -7.48 -21.55 -7.01
N GLU A 217 -6.32 -20.98 -6.67
CA GLU A 217 -5.82 -20.95 -5.30
C GLU A 217 -6.68 -20.03 -4.42
N LEU A 218 -7.21 -18.93 -4.96
CA LEU A 218 -8.13 -18.05 -4.23
C LEU A 218 -9.38 -18.77 -3.74
N VAL A 219 -9.97 -19.64 -4.57
CA VAL A 219 -11.15 -20.41 -4.16
C VAL A 219 -10.83 -21.35 -3.00
N ASP A 220 -9.62 -21.90 -2.97
CA ASP A 220 -9.18 -22.83 -1.92
C ASP A 220 -8.80 -22.13 -0.61
N ARG A 221 -8.47 -20.82 -0.65
CA ARG A 221 -8.07 -20.03 0.52
C ARG A 221 -9.19 -19.76 1.52
N TRP A 222 -10.43 -19.62 1.06
CA TRP A 222 -11.59 -19.37 1.91
C TRP A 222 -12.54 -20.57 1.94
N PRO A 223 -13.09 -20.97 3.10
CA PRO A 223 -14.08 -22.04 3.17
C PRO A 223 -15.26 -21.79 2.24
N ALA A 224 -15.79 -22.85 1.63
CA ALA A 224 -16.97 -22.73 0.77
C ALA A 224 -18.16 -22.19 1.55
N GLY A 225 -18.89 -21.26 0.96
CA GLY A 225 -20.07 -20.64 1.58
C GLY A 225 -20.12 -19.13 1.36
N GLU A 226 -21.03 -18.48 2.08
CA GLU A 226 -21.36 -17.05 1.93
C GLU A 226 -20.15 -16.12 2.08
N GLU A 227 -19.20 -16.45 2.96
CA GLU A 227 -18.00 -15.65 3.21
C GLU A 227 -17.08 -15.59 1.98
N ARG A 228 -16.87 -16.73 1.31
CA ARG A 228 -16.10 -16.79 0.06
C ARG A 228 -16.79 -15.99 -1.04
N GLU A 229 -18.10 -16.16 -1.21
CA GLU A 229 -18.86 -15.45 -2.24
C GLU A 229 -18.84 -13.93 -2.00
N ALA A 230 -18.97 -13.48 -0.74
CA ALA A 230 -18.87 -12.07 -0.39
C ALA A 230 -17.48 -11.50 -0.66
N THR A 231 -16.43 -12.23 -0.28
CA THR A 231 -15.01 -11.89 -0.52
C THR A 231 -14.72 -11.74 -2.01
N LEU A 232 -15.01 -12.79 -2.79
CA LEU A 232 -14.79 -12.79 -4.24
C LEU A 232 -15.67 -11.76 -4.94
N GLY A 233 -16.89 -11.55 -4.45
CA GLY A 233 -17.80 -10.51 -4.92
C GLY A 233 -17.22 -9.11 -4.71
N LYS A 234 -16.67 -8.81 -3.53
CA LYS A 234 -16.04 -7.51 -3.24
C LYS A 234 -14.82 -7.24 -4.12
N LEU A 235 -13.94 -8.24 -4.28
CA LEU A 235 -12.79 -8.14 -5.18
C LEU A 235 -13.21 -7.95 -6.64
N THR A 236 -14.22 -8.69 -7.09
CA THR A 236 -14.76 -8.57 -8.45
C THR A 236 -15.35 -7.18 -8.68
N ARG A 237 -16.15 -6.67 -7.74
CA ARG A 237 -16.70 -5.31 -7.80
C ARG A 237 -15.61 -4.25 -7.87
N ALA A 238 -14.54 -4.35 -7.07
CA ALA A 238 -13.45 -3.38 -7.11
C ALA A 238 -12.78 -3.30 -8.50
N VAL A 239 -12.62 -4.45 -9.16
CA VAL A 239 -12.03 -4.53 -10.51
C VAL A 239 -13.00 -4.05 -11.58
N GLU A 240 -14.25 -4.51 -11.55
CA GLU A 240 -15.27 -4.16 -12.54
C GLU A 240 -15.67 -2.68 -12.49
N GLU A 241 -15.85 -2.11 -11.29
CA GLU A 241 -16.17 -0.69 -11.10
C GLU A 241 -15.00 0.24 -11.47
N THR A 242 -13.79 -0.31 -11.71
CA THR A 242 -12.60 0.44 -12.18
C THR A 242 -12.03 -0.08 -13.50
N GLN A 243 -12.83 -0.84 -14.25
CA GLN A 243 -12.36 -1.55 -15.44
C GLN A 243 -11.68 -0.59 -16.44
N GLY A 244 -10.47 -0.97 -16.87
CA GLY A 244 -9.69 -0.19 -17.83
C GLY A 244 -9.04 1.09 -17.30
N LEU A 245 -9.38 1.57 -16.09
CA LEU A 245 -8.79 2.79 -15.53
C LEU A 245 -7.33 2.57 -15.12
N VAL A 246 -6.47 3.50 -15.55
CA VAL A 246 -5.04 3.58 -15.22
C VAL A 246 -4.64 5.01 -14.87
N LEU A 247 -3.49 5.19 -14.24
CA LEU A 247 -2.91 6.47 -13.89
C LEU A 247 -1.86 6.88 -14.92
N THR A 248 -1.96 8.11 -15.41
CA THR A 248 -1.01 8.67 -16.37
C THR A 248 -0.41 9.98 -15.90
N TYR A 249 0.82 10.25 -16.33
CA TYR A 249 1.48 11.54 -16.19
C TYR A 249 2.05 11.92 -17.56
N GLN A 250 1.68 13.10 -18.07
CA GLN A 250 2.04 13.55 -19.42
C GLN A 250 1.62 12.56 -20.54
N GLY A 251 0.51 11.85 -20.35
CA GLY A 251 -0.04 10.90 -21.34
C GLY A 251 0.55 9.49 -21.28
N GLU A 252 1.58 9.27 -20.45
CA GLU A 252 2.20 7.95 -20.28
C GLU A 252 1.75 7.30 -18.96
N PRO A 253 1.55 5.97 -18.90
CA PRO A 253 1.35 5.26 -17.64
C PRO A 253 2.46 5.55 -16.63
N ILE A 254 2.10 5.74 -15.37
CA ILE A 254 3.09 5.99 -14.32
C ILE A 254 3.74 4.70 -13.76
N GLU A 255 4.86 4.85 -13.04
CA GLU A 255 5.29 3.90 -12.01
C GLU A 255 4.35 3.99 -10.80
N ALA A 256 3.31 3.14 -10.77
CA ALA A 256 2.30 3.11 -9.72
C ALA A 256 2.76 2.29 -8.49
N ALA A 257 3.85 2.75 -7.87
CA ALA A 257 4.44 2.11 -6.69
C ALA A 257 3.51 2.15 -5.47
N PHE A 258 3.44 1.06 -4.72
CA PHE A 258 2.68 1.00 -3.48
C PHE A 258 3.39 0.16 -2.43
N PHE A 259 3.04 0.38 -1.17
CA PHE A 259 3.65 -0.31 -0.03
C PHE A 259 2.65 -0.41 1.12
N SER A 260 2.95 -1.25 2.12
CA SER A 260 1.99 -1.57 3.17
C SER A 260 1.61 -0.38 4.04
N THR A 261 2.57 0.16 4.80
CA THR A 261 2.29 1.14 5.86
C THR A 261 3.33 2.25 5.86
N SER A 262 2.91 3.50 5.94
CA SER A 262 3.78 4.66 6.08
C SER A 262 4.18 4.89 7.54
N ASN A 263 5.18 5.74 7.74
CA ASN A 263 5.58 6.30 9.02
C ASN A 263 4.89 7.65 9.30
N GLY A 264 3.75 7.89 8.65
CA GLY A 264 3.08 9.20 8.61
C GLY A 264 3.38 10.00 7.35
N TYR A 265 4.37 9.60 6.54
CA TYR A 265 4.71 10.24 5.27
C TYR A 265 5.16 9.21 4.21
N THR A 266 4.96 9.53 2.93
CA THR A 266 5.60 8.80 1.83
C THR A 266 6.99 9.37 1.52
N GLU A 267 7.78 8.69 0.71
CA GLU A 267 9.11 9.11 0.26
C GLU A 267 9.07 9.72 -1.14
N ASN A 268 10.02 10.62 -1.39
CA ASN A 268 10.41 10.96 -2.76
C ASN A 268 11.14 9.76 -3.37
N ALA A 269 10.90 9.48 -4.66
CA ALA A 269 11.53 8.35 -5.34
C ALA A 269 13.08 8.41 -5.30
N GLU A 270 13.68 9.59 -5.42
CA GLU A 270 15.13 9.77 -5.43
C GLU A 270 15.82 9.40 -4.11
N ASP A 271 15.11 9.50 -2.99
CA ASP A 271 15.65 9.18 -1.66
C ASP A 271 15.80 7.66 -1.45
N TYR A 272 15.17 6.83 -2.29
CA TYR A 272 15.24 5.37 -2.21
C TYR A 272 15.76 4.70 -3.50
N TRP A 273 15.34 5.18 -4.67
CA TRP A 273 15.71 4.65 -6.00
C TRP A 273 16.76 5.47 -6.74
N GLN A 274 17.20 6.61 -6.19
CA GLN A 274 18.18 7.50 -6.84
C GLN A 274 17.73 8.01 -8.21
N LEU A 275 16.42 8.03 -8.45
CA LEU A 275 15.78 8.59 -9.64
C LEU A 275 14.68 9.55 -9.20
N SER A 276 14.72 10.80 -9.68
CA SER A 276 13.62 11.72 -9.46
C SER A 276 12.47 11.41 -10.41
N VAL A 277 11.29 11.16 -9.85
CA VAL A 277 10.05 10.84 -10.55
C VAL A 277 8.96 11.84 -10.13
N PRO A 278 8.53 12.77 -11.01
CA PRO A 278 7.72 13.93 -10.64
C PRO A 278 6.42 13.64 -9.89
N TYR A 279 5.82 12.46 -10.12
CA TYR A 279 4.58 12.03 -9.48
C TYR A 279 4.78 11.17 -8.21
N LEU A 280 6.01 10.77 -7.88
CA LEU A 280 6.36 10.02 -6.66
C LEU A 280 7.08 10.94 -5.68
N ARG A 281 6.28 11.74 -4.98
CA ARG A 281 6.71 12.77 -4.05
C ARG A 281 6.26 12.42 -2.64
N SER A 282 6.99 12.94 -1.65
CA SER A 282 6.60 12.82 -0.24
C SER A 282 5.29 13.59 0.01
N VAL A 283 4.29 12.87 0.51
CA VAL A 283 3.01 13.40 0.97
C VAL A 283 2.69 12.87 2.37
N ALA A 284 1.89 13.62 3.12
CA ALA A 284 1.44 13.18 4.44
C ALA A 284 0.50 11.98 4.31
N SER A 285 0.61 11.03 5.22
CA SER A 285 -0.25 9.85 5.32
C SER A 285 -0.54 9.56 6.79
N PRO A 286 -1.26 10.47 7.48
CA PRO A 286 -1.43 10.43 8.94
C PRO A 286 -2.27 9.23 9.40
N TRP A 287 -3.09 8.66 8.53
CA TRP A 287 -3.98 7.57 8.88
C TRP A 287 -3.23 6.32 9.33
N ASP A 288 -2.07 6.03 8.71
CA ASP A 288 -1.27 4.82 8.95
C ASP A 288 -0.98 4.56 10.43
N GLU A 289 -0.70 5.62 11.20
CA GLU A 289 -0.42 5.54 12.63
C GLU A 289 -1.57 4.91 13.41
N THR A 290 -2.80 5.19 13.00
CA THR A 290 -4.01 4.79 13.72
C THR A 290 -4.62 3.50 13.19
N VAL A 291 -4.57 3.28 11.87
CA VAL A 291 -5.27 2.16 11.22
C VAL A 291 -4.40 0.94 11.04
N SER A 292 -3.07 1.10 10.91
CA SER A 292 -2.19 -0.03 10.65
C SER A 292 -1.74 -0.73 11.94
N PRO A 293 -2.01 -2.03 12.12
CA PRO A 293 -1.45 -2.81 13.21
C PRO A 293 0.07 -3.04 13.05
N ARG A 294 0.65 -2.59 11.94
CA ARG A 294 2.07 -2.75 11.58
C ARG A 294 2.82 -1.42 11.59
N TYR A 295 2.18 -0.34 12.05
CA TYR A 295 2.81 0.97 12.09
C TYR A 295 4.11 0.96 12.90
N LYS A 296 4.18 0.20 14.00
CA LYS A 296 5.36 0.13 14.86
C LYS A 296 5.78 -1.31 15.08
N GLN A 297 7.06 -1.62 14.82
CA GLN A 297 7.63 -2.95 15.07
C GLN A 297 8.95 -2.85 15.81
N ALA A 298 9.13 -3.69 16.82
CA ALA A 298 10.39 -3.82 17.56
C ALA A 298 11.06 -5.15 17.22
N VAL A 299 12.38 -5.12 16.98
CA VAL A 299 13.22 -6.29 16.78
C VAL A 299 14.43 -6.20 17.71
N GLN A 300 14.92 -7.34 18.16
CA GLN A 300 16.15 -7.44 18.94
C GLN A 300 17.19 -8.21 18.15
N ILE A 301 18.40 -7.64 18.08
CA ILE A 301 19.55 -8.24 17.41
C ILE A 301 20.72 -8.18 18.38
N GLY A 302 21.48 -9.26 18.53
CA GLY A 302 22.72 -9.21 19.31
C GLY A 302 23.69 -8.18 18.70
N GLU A 303 24.35 -7.38 19.53
CA GLU A 303 25.21 -6.28 19.07
C GLU A 303 26.31 -6.77 18.10
N LYS A 304 26.96 -7.91 18.41
CA LYS A 304 27.93 -8.55 17.51
C LYS A 304 27.32 -8.94 16.16
N GLU A 305 26.07 -9.42 16.19
CA GLU A 305 25.34 -9.81 14.97
C GLU A 305 24.94 -8.58 14.14
N LEU A 306 24.56 -7.48 14.79
CA LEU A 306 24.27 -6.21 14.12
C LEU A 306 25.48 -5.74 13.30
N TYR A 307 26.65 -5.59 13.95
CA TYR A 307 27.86 -5.16 13.25
C TYR A 307 28.30 -6.16 12.16
N ARG A 308 28.19 -7.47 12.43
CA ARG A 308 28.48 -8.51 11.44
C ARG A 308 27.60 -8.42 10.20
N ARG A 309 26.29 -8.21 10.36
CA ARG A 309 25.35 -8.06 9.22
C ARG A 309 25.61 -6.76 8.44
N LEU A 310 25.98 -5.70 9.14
CA LEU A 310 26.33 -4.44 8.50
C LEU A 310 27.66 -4.50 7.74
N GLY A 311 28.57 -5.37 8.18
CA GLY A 311 29.90 -5.56 7.59
C GLY A 311 30.96 -4.65 8.19
N VAL A 312 30.73 -4.12 9.39
CA VAL A 312 31.61 -3.16 10.08
C VAL A 312 32.09 -3.72 11.40
N LYS A 313 33.11 -3.09 11.98
CA LYS A 313 33.55 -3.36 13.35
C LYS A 313 32.84 -2.40 14.30
N ASP A 314 32.67 -2.85 15.54
CA ASP A 314 32.32 -1.95 16.62
C ASP A 314 33.47 -0.95 16.85
N ASP A 315 33.16 0.34 16.74
CA ASP A 315 34.11 1.44 17.00
C ASP A 315 33.93 2.04 18.40
N GLY A 316 33.10 1.43 19.25
CA GLY A 316 32.78 1.87 20.61
C GLY A 316 31.85 3.09 20.66
N LYS A 317 31.29 3.53 19.53
CA LYS A 317 30.39 4.68 19.46
C LYS A 317 28.97 4.22 19.14
N ALA A 318 28.01 4.81 19.83
CA ALA A 318 26.60 4.60 19.51
C ALA A 318 26.32 5.09 18.08
N PRO A 319 25.58 4.32 17.28
CA PRO A 319 25.31 4.72 15.92
C PRO A 319 24.40 5.95 15.86
N ARG A 320 24.68 6.85 14.90
CA ARG A 320 24.20 8.24 14.91
C ARG A 320 23.61 8.63 13.56
N VAL A 321 22.31 8.90 13.55
CA VAL A 321 21.61 9.44 12.37
C VAL A 321 22.15 10.83 12.06
N LEU A 322 22.49 11.06 10.79
CA LEU A 322 23.01 12.32 10.30
C LEU A 322 21.91 13.18 9.67
N GLU A 323 21.05 12.55 8.88
CA GLU A 323 20.04 13.23 8.07
C GLU A 323 18.80 12.34 7.93
N LEU A 324 17.64 12.98 7.88
CA LEU A 324 16.36 12.36 7.55
C LEU A 324 15.89 12.86 6.17
N THR A 325 15.13 12.05 5.46
CA THR A 325 14.42 12.45 4.24
C THR A 325 13.24 13.36 4.60
N ASP A 326 12.61 13.98 3.59
CA ASP A 326 11.36 14.73 3.78
C ASP A 326 10.25 13.84 4.35
N GLY A 327 10.23 12.57 3.93
CA GLY A 327 9.34 11.53 4.44
C GLY A 327 9.74 10.96 5.80
N ARG A 328 10.73 11.57 6.49
CA ARG A 328 11.17 11.24 7.85
C ARG A 328 11.86 9.88 8.02
N ARG A 329 12.24 9.22 6.93
CA ARG A 329 13.11 8.03 6.99
C ARG A 329 14.58 8.41 7.14
N VAL A 330 15.41 7.47 7.61
CA VAL A 330 16.85 7.68 7.75
C VAL A 330 17.47 7.81 6.36
N LYS A 331 17.97 9.01 6.03
CA LYS A 331 18.69 9.25 4.79
C LYS A 331 20.14 8.81 4.90
N SER A 332 20.81 9.19 5.99
CA SER A 332 22.18 8.76 6.28
C SER A 332 22.43 8.57 7.78
N VAL A 333 23.26 7.59 8.11
CA VAL A 333 23.59 7.18 9.48
C VAL A 333 25.01 6.65 9.58
N VAL A 334 25.71 6.97 10.67
CA VAL A 334 27.06 6.45 10.94
C VAL A 334 26.99 5.29 11.90
N ILE A 335 27.61 4.16 11.54
CA ILE A 335 27.67 2.92 12.33
C ILE A 335 29.06 2.31 12.17
N GLY A 336 29.78 2.06 13.28
CA GLY A 336 31.11 1.44 13.23
C GLY A 336 32.12 2.23 12.39
N GLY A 337 32.04 3.57 12.42
CA GLY A 337 32.89 4.47 11.64
C GLY A 337 32.53 4.63 10.16
N GLU A 338 31.57 3.86 9.62
CA GLU A 338 31.14 3.95 8.23
C GLU A 338 29.77 4.62 8.09
N THR A 339 29.51 5.22 6.92
CA THR A 339 28.22 5.86 6.62
C THR A 339 27.37 4.92 5.79
N PHE A 340 26.12 4.74 6.20
CA PHE A 340 25.09 3.98 5.50
C PHE A 340 23.90 4.87 5.18
N THR A 341 23.18 4.53 4.13
CA THR A 341 21.80 4.94 3.93
C THR A 341 20.86 4.15 4.85
N GLY A 342 19.69 4.69 5.18
CA GLY A 342 18.69 3.93 5.93
C GLY A 342 18.21 2.69 5.16
N ARG A 343 18.21 2.74 3.82
CA ARG A 343 17.90 1.60 2.96
C ARG A 343 18.89 0.45 3.15
N GLU A 344 20.19 0.74 3.11
CA GLU A 344 21.22 -0.30 3.32
C GLU A 344 21.09 -0.96 4.69
N VAL A 345 20.84 -0.16 5.74
CA VAL A 345 20.61 -0.69 7.09
C VAL A 345 19.35 -1.58 7.11
N ARG A 346 18.24 -1.10 6.53
CA ARG A 346 16.99 -1.86 6.43
C ARG A 346 17.22 -3.22 5.77
N GLU A 347 17.84 -3.24 4.60
CA GLU A 347 18.05 -4.45 3.80
C GLU A 347 19.03 -5.41 4.49
N LYS A 348 20.16 -4.92 5.02
CA LYS A 348 21.15 -5.75 5.72
C LYS A 348 20.64 -6.36 7.02
N LEU A 349 19.75 -5.65 7.74
CA LEU A 349 19.23 -6.10 9.02
C LEU A 349 17.86 -6.79 8.91
N GLY A 350 17.17 -6.68 7.77
CA GLY A 350 15.83 -7.22 7.57
C GLY A 350 14.75 -6.42 8.32
N LEU A 351 14.90 -5.10 8.37
CA LEU A 351 13.94 -4.21 9.05
C LEU A 351 12.70 -3.96 8.19
N ALA A 352 11.59 -3.61 8.84
CA ALA A 352 10.31 -3.33 8.18
C ALA A 352 10.39 -2.11 7.25
N SER A 353 11.11 -1.07 7.67
CA SER A 353 11.30 0.19 6.98
C SER A 353 12.68 0.78 7.25
N SER A 354 13.01 1.88 6.57
CA SER A 354 14.20 2.69 6.83
C SER A 354 13.95 3.87 7.78
N GLU A 355 12.79 3.95 8.44
CA GLU A 355 12.67 4.72 9.67
C GLU A 355 12.88 3.79 10.85
N PHE A 356 13.95 4.03 11.61
CA PHE A 356 14.24 3.27 12.81
C PHE A 356 14.95 4.11 13.86
N SER A 357 14.72 3.73 15.12
CA SER A 357 15.48 4.16 16.28
C SER A 357 16.05 2.94 16.99
N TRP A 358 17.22 3.08 17.61
CA TRP A 358 17.84 1.98 18.36
C TRP A 358 18.25 2.38 19.77
N THR A 359 18.34 1.35 20.62
CA THR A 359 19.07 1.38 21.87
C THR A 359 19.98 0.16 21.90
N ILE A 360 21.28 0.34 22.11
CA ILE A 360 22.25 -0.74 22.24
C ILE A 360 22.72 -0.79 23.69
N GLN A 361 22.35 -1.85 24.40
CA GLN A 361 22.66 -2.05 25.82
C GLN A 361 22.86 -3.54 26.09
N ASP A 362 23.75 -3.88 27.01
CA ASP A 362 24.01 -5.26 27.46
C ASP A 362 24.26 -6.26 26.32
N GLY A 363 24.92 -5.82 25.24
CA GLY A 363 25.22 -6.66 24.07
C GLY A 363 24.03 -6.91 23.15
N VAL A 364 22.94 -6.15 23.29
CA VAL A 364 21.71 -6.26 22.48
C VAL A 364 21.33 -4.90 21.90
N ALA A 365 21.04 -4.87 20.60
CA ALA A 365 20.42 -3.76 19.91
C ALA A 365 18.90 -3.98 19.85
N GLU A 366 18.14 -3.15 20.58
CA GLU A 366 16.70 -3.02 20.43
C GLU A 366 16.41 -1.96 19.36
N ILE A 367 15.84 -2.39 18.24
CA ILE A 367 15.55 -1.54 17.09
C ILE A 367 14.03 -1.44 16.94
N THR A 368 13.51 -0.22 17.02
CA THR A 368 12.11 0.10 16.72
C THR A 368 12.04 0.71 15.33
N THR A 369 11.15 0.19 14.50
CA THR A 369 10.85 0.68 13.15
C THR A 369 9.45 1.26 13.07
N TYR A 370 9.26 2.21 12.16
CA TYR A 370 7.98 2.85 11.89
C TYR A 370 7.61 2.71 10.40
N GLY A 371 6.38 2.26 10.14
CA GLY A 371 5.93 1.85 8.80
C GLY A 371 6.49 0.49 8.35
N MET A 372 6.02 0.03 7.20
CA MET A 372 6.41 -1.23 6.57
C MET A 372 6.44 -1.07 5.04
N GLY A 373 7.61 -1.29 4.45
CA GLY A 373 7.85 -1.16 3.01
C GLY A 373 8.79 -0.02 2.65
N HIS A 374 8.94 0.24 1.35
CA HIS A 374 9.88 1.23 0.81
C HIS A 374 9.39 2.68 0.96
N GLY A 375 8.08 2.91 1.14
CA GLY A 375 7.55 4.25 1.42
C GLY A 375 7.17 5.08 0.19
N ILE A 376 7.35 4.58 -1.03
CA ILE A 376 7.17 5.35 -2.27
C ILE A 376 5.78 5.09 -2.85
N GLY A 377 5.08 6.15 -3.26
CA GLY A 377 3.76 6.08 -3.87
C GLY A 377 2.66 5.83 -2.85
N MET A 378 1.73 4.91 -3.14
CA MET A 378 0.53 4.72 -2.32
C MET A 378 0.77 3.86 -1.07
N SER A 379 0.42 4.37 0.11
CA SER A 379 0.28 3.54 1.32
C SER A 379 -1.03 2.76 1.26
N GLN A 380 -0.99 1.44 1.40
CA GLN A 380 -2.18 0.59 1.41
C GLN A 380 -3.05 0.85 2.65
N TRP A 381 -2.45 0.90 3.84
CA TRP A 381 -3.18 1.24 5.07
C TRP A 381 -3.62 2.70 5.09
N GLY A 382 -2.82 3.60 4.51
CA GLY A 382 -3.22 5.00 4.33
C GLY A 382 -4.43 5.14 3.39
N ALA A 383 -4.49 4.38 2.29
CA ALA A 383 -5.64 4.33 1.40
C ALA A 383 -6.90 3.80 2.10
N ASP A 384 -6.78 2.76 2.92
CA ASP A 384 -7.88 2.25 3.75
C ASP A 384 -8.36 3.29 4.77
N GLY A 385 -7.45 4.02 5.39
CA GLY A 385 -7.76 5.13 6.29
C GLY A 385 -8.54 6.25 5.60
N MET A 386 -8.09 6.70 4.43
CA MET A 386 -8.81 7.68 3.60
C MET A 386 -10.20 7.18 3.20
N ALA A 387 -10.31 5.92 2.79
CA ALA A 387 -11.58 5.32 2.38
C ALA A 387 -12.57 5.22 3.55
N LYS A 388 -12.10 4.92 4.77
CA LYS A 388 -12.91 4.94 6.00
C LYS A 388 -13.45 6.33 6.33
N GLU A 389 -12.76 7.39 5.91
CA GLU A 389 -13.21 8.78 6.01
C GLU A 389 -14.09 9.20 4.82
N GLY A 390 -14.41 8.28 3.90
CA GLY A 390 -15.31 8.50 2.79
C GLY A 390 -14.63 8.96 1.50
N ALA A 391 -13.31 8.93 1.41
CA ALA A 391 -12.60 9.26 0.17
C ALA A 391 -12.87 8.21 -0.92
N ALA A 392 -13.18 8.67 -2.13
CA ALA A 392 -13.27 7.83 -3.31
C ALA A 392 -11.88 7.41 -3.81
N ALA A 393 -11.80 6.32 -4.58
CA ALA A 393 -10.56 5.79 -5.14
C ALA A 393 -9.73 6.85 -5.90
N GLU A 394 -10.39 7.72 -6.68
CA GLU A 394 -9.73 8.82 -7.38
C GLU A 394 -9.04 9.79 -6.42
N GLN A 395 -9.69 10.17 -5.32
CA GLN A 395 -9.13 11.09 -4.32
C GLN A 395 -7.92 10.47 -3.62
N ILE A 396 -7.99 9.16 -3.32
CA ILE A 396 -6.88 8.40 -2.75
C ILE A 396 -5.68 8.43 -3.70
N LEU A 397 -5.90 8.12 -4.98
CA LEU A 397 -4.83 8.06 -5.97
C LEU A 397 -4.20 9.44 -6.22
N LEU A 398 -5.01 10.49 -6.36
CA LEU A 398 -4.52 11.86 -6.57
C LEU A 398 -3.78 12.42 -5.36
N HIS A 399 -4.04 11.89 -4.16
CA HIS A 399 -3.28 12.23 -2.96
C HIS A 399 -1.86 11.62 -2.99
N TYR A 400 -1.73 10.34 -3.33
CA TYR A 400 -0.44 9.64 -3.31
C TYR A 400 0.43 9.84 -4.55
N TYR A 401 -0.19 10.15 -5.70
CA TYR A 401 0.52 10.32 -6.96
C TYR A 401 0.33 11.76 -7.47
N THR A 402 1.38 12.57 -7.40
CA THR A 402 1.28 14.01 -7.65
C THR A 402 1.10 14.33 -9.14
N GLY A 403 0.06 15.09 -9.47
CA GLY A 403 -0.15 15.64 -10.82
C GLY A 403 -0.55 14.60 -11.89
N VAL A 404 -0.97 13.41 -11.47
CA VAL A 404 -1.42 12.35 -12.38
C VAL A 404 -2.89 12.55 -12.78
N LYS A 405 -3.32 11.79 -13.79
CA LYS A 405 -4.72 11.74 -14.25
C LYS A 405 -5.18 10.30 -14.32
N LEU A 406 -6.48 10.08 -14.19
CA LEU A 406 -7.09 8.80 -14.52
C LEU A 406 -7.50 8.79 -15.99
N GLU A 407 -7.07 7.77 -16.71
CA GLU A 407 -7.40 7.57 -18.12
C GLU A 407 -7.80 6.13 -18.40
N GLN A 408 -8.49 5.92 -19.52
CA GLN A 408 -8.78 4.58 -20.00
C GLN A 408 -7.58 4.02 -20.73
N ALA A 409 -7.11 2.84 -20.32
CA ALA A 409 -5.97 2.16 -20.92
C ALA A 409 -6.17 1.88 -22.43
N SER A 410 -7.41 1.77 -22.90
CA SER A 410 -7.71 1.63 -24.34
C SER A 410 -7.17 2.80 -25.16
N LYS A 411 -7.16 4.03 -24.62
CA LYS A 411 -6.61 5.21 -25.32
C LYS A 411 -5.11 5.08 -25.58
N LEU A 412 -4.38 4.49 -24.64
CA LEU A 412 -2.93 4.31 -24.69
C LEU A 412 -2.55 3.19 -25.66
N LEU A 413 -3.32 2.11 -25.65
CA LEU A 413 -3.09 0.96 -26.53
C LEU A 413 -3.40 1.29 -28.00
N THR A 414 -4.42 2.10 -28.29
CA THR A 414 -4.68 2.57 -29.66
C THR A 414 -3.53 3.44 -30.17
N ALA A 415 -3.07 4.40 -29.37
CA ALA A 415 -1.95 5.26 -29.74
C ALA A 415 -0.67 4.47 -30.07
N ALA A 416 -0.37 3.42 -29.30
CA ALA A 416 0.78 2.56 -29.52
C ALA A 416 0.67 1.64 -30.76
N MET A 417 -0.53 1.40 -31.28
CA MET A 417 -0.74 0.62 -32.52
C MET A 417 -0.64 1.49 -33.78
N ASP A 418 -0.89 2.79 -33.64
CA ASP A 418 -0.84 3.77 -34.74
C ASP A 418 0.55 4.42 -34.91
N SER A 419 1.44 4.29 -33.90
CA SER A 419 2.84 4.75 -33.90
C SER A 419 3.81 3.64 -34.30
#